data_AF-A0AA51QS31-F1
#
_entry.id   AF-A0AA51QS31-F1
#
_cell.length_a   1.000
_cell.length_b   1.000
_cell.length_c   1.000
_cell.angle_alpha   90.00
_cell.angle_beta   90.00
_cell.angle_gamma   90.00
#
_symmetry.space_group_name_H-M   'P 1'
#
loop_
_entity.id
_entity.type
_entity.pdbx_description
1 polymer ?
#
loop_
_entity_poly.entity_id
_entity_poly.type
_entity_poly.pdbx_seq_one_letter_code
_entity_poly.pdbx_strand_id
1 'polypeptide(L)'
;MAILGVAFPVWYLAWHKEKPLSWPGITRNRWIPSLIAGIILAALFLPRLVALYPGPGLLPHLIVNGCMFWEPFFVFGWLLLSFDRAFGAYHIGTYPAGGILMLLIVGIISGCIFGATSHILILWPFVWTVSSAMGTAMRGMIFNWDAVGISVAILLISLLAIGYTLKVNPGRSSAPA
;
A
#
# COMPACT_ATOMS: atom_id res chain seq x y z
N MET A 1 1.02 11.61 -6.01
CA MET A 1 0.93 10.22 -5.49
C MET A 1 1.18 9.18 -6.56
N ALA A 2 0.42 9.10 -7.67
CA ALA A 2 0.67 8.10 -8.72
C ALA A 2 2.09 8.17 -9.31
N ILE A 3 2.58 9.37 -9.63
CA ILE A 3 3.91 9.56 -10.24
C ILE A 3 5.04 9.17 -9.28
N LEU A 4 5.13 9.83 -8.12
CA LEU A 4 6.23 9.61 -7.17
C LEU A 4 6.11 8.31 -6.37
N GLY A 5 4.87 7.87 -6.09
CA GLY A 5 4.60 6.70 -5.25
C GLY A 5 4.56 5.39 -6.03
N VAL A 6 4.32 5.41 -7.34
CA VAL A 6 4.22 4.17 -8.14
C VAL A 6 5.05 4.26 -9.42
N ALA A 7 4.80 5.23 -10.28
CA ALA A 7 5.46 5.27 -11.59
C ALA A 7 6.99 5.40 -11.48
N PHE A 8 7.48 6.27 -10.59
CA PHE A 8 8.92 6.44 -10.36
C PHE A 8 9.56 5.18 -9.77
N PRO A 9 9.06 4.55 -8.68
CA PRO A 9 9.59 3.28 -8.19
C PRO A 9 9.59 2.17 -9.23
N VAL A 10 8.50 2.03 -9.99
CA VAL A 10 8.39 1.04 -11.07
C VAL A 10 9.45 1.31 -12.14
N TRP A 11 9.59 2.57 -12.57
CA TRP A 11 10.61 2.96 -13.54
C TRP A 11 12.03 2.69 -13.01
N TYR A 12 12.31 3.09 -11.78
CA TYR A 12 13.59 2.91 -11.12
C TYR A 12 13.97 1.43 -11.01
N LEU A 13 13.03 0.58 -10.60
CA LEU A 13 13.28 -0.85 -10.51
C LEU A 13 13.50 -1.46 -11.90
N ALA A 14 12.64 -1.16 -12.87
CA ALA A 14 12.66 -1.84 -14.17
C ALA A 14 13.82 -1.38 -15.07
N TRP A 15 14.15 -0.08 -15.09
CA TRP A 15 15.17 0.48 -15.98
C TRP A 15 16.49 0.82 -15.29
N HIS A 16 16.49 1.27 -14.03
CA HIS A 16 17.74 1.66 -13.36
C HIS A 16 18.37 0.51 -12.55
N LYS A 17 17.56 -0.31 -11.88
CA LYS A 17 18.05 -1.46 -11.08
C LYS A 17 17.91 -2.81 -11.77
N GLU A 18 17.25 -2.82 -12.92
CA GLU A 18 16.99 -4.02 -13.71
C GLU A 18 16.33 -5.17 -12.92
N LYS A 19 15.49 -4.81 -11.94
CA LYS A 19 14.77 -5.76 -11.09
C LYS A 19 13.40 -6.10 -11.67
N PRO A 20 12.95 -7.35 -11.49
CA PRO A 20 11.60 -7.75 -11.89
C PRO A 20 10.53 -7.14 -10.99
N LEU A 21 9.29 -7.04 -11.48
CA LEU A 21 8.16 -6.56 -10.67
C LEU A 21 7.73 -7.53 -9.56
N SER A 22 8.21 -8.78 -9.61
CA SER A 22 8.11 -9.70 -8.46
C SER A 22 8.90 -9.20 -7.25
N TRP A 23 9.90 -8.34 -7.47
CA TRP A 23 10.75 -7.81 -6.43
C TRP A 23 9.97 -6.92 -5.44
N PRO A 24 9.17 -5.92 -5.87
CA PRO A 24 8.29 -5.18 -4.97
C PRO A 24 7.02 -5.94 -4.54
N GLY A 25 6.98 -7.27 -4.73
CA GLY A 25 5.86 -8.11 -4.31
C GLY A 25 4.66 -8.15 -5.27
N ILE A 26 4.84 -7.76 -6.54
CA ILE A 26 3.85 -7.98 -7.61
C ILE A 26 4.24 -9.28 -8.34
N THR A 27 3.71 -10.41 -7.87
CA THR A 27 4.02 -11.73 -8.42
C THR A 27 2.78 -12.63 -8.42
N ARG A 28 2.89 -13.83 -9.00
CA ARG A 28 1.88 -14.89 -8.86
C ARG A 28 2.19 -15.84 -7.72
N ASN A 29 3.41 -15.80 -7.19
CA ASN A 29 3.82 -16.67 -6.10
C ASN A 29 3.12 -16.25 -4.82
N ARG A 30 2.46 -17.18 -4.12
CA ARG A 30 1.76 -16.93 -2.83
C ARG A 30 0.60 -15.92 -2.90
N TRP A 31 0.14 -15.53 -4.08
CA TRP A 31 -0.94 -14.52 -4.21
C TRP A 31 -2.23 -14.90 -3.46
N ILE A 32 -2.66 -16.18 -3.52
CA ILE A 32 -3.83 -16.69 -2.79
C ILE A 32 -3.63 -16.65 -1.27
N PRO A 33 -2.59 -17.28 -0.68
CA PRO A 33 -2.41 -17.23 0.77
C PRO A 33 -2.21 -15.79 1.28
N SER A 34 -1.54 -14.92 0.52
CA SER A 34 -1.44 -13.50 0.86
C SER A 34 -2.79 -12.79 0.86
N LEU A 35 -3.64 -13.06 -0.14
CA LEU A 35 -4.99 -12.50 -0.22
C LEU A 35 -5.85 -12.95 0.97
N ILE A 36 -5.83 -14.25 1.30
CA ILE A 36 -6.56 -14.83 2.43
C ILE A 36 -6.08 -14.21 3.74
N ALA A 37 -4.76 -14.16 3.97
CA ALA A 37 -4.18 -13.54 5.16
C ALA A 37 -4.57 -12.06 5.26
N GLY A 38 -4.55 -11.32 4.15
CA GLY A 38 -4.98 -9.93 4.11
C GLY A 38 -6.46 -9.74 4.48
N ILE A 39 -7.35 -10.62 4.00
CA ILE A 39 -8.78 -10.61 4.37
C ILE A 39 -8.95 -10.87 5.86
N ILE A 40 -8.29 -11.91 6.40
CA ILE A 40 -8.38 -12.27 7.82
C ILE A 40 -7.91 -11.12 8.69
N LEU A 41 -6.74 -10.55 8.38
CA LEU A 41 -6.19 -9.40 9.12
C LEU A 41 -7.13 -8.19 9.05
N ALA A 42 -7.68 -7.86 7.88
CA ALA A 42 -8.63 -6.77 7.74
C ALA A 42 -9.90 -6.99 8.56
N ALA A 43 -10.43 -8.21 8.59
CA ALA A 43 -11.61 -8.57 9.39
C ALA A 43 -11.39 -8.37 10.89
N LEU A 44 -10.15 -8.55 11.40
CA LEU A 44 -9.82 -8.28 12.81
C LEU A 44 -9.91 -6.79 13.17
N PHE A 45 -9.58 -5.89 12.23
CA PHE A 45 -9.61 -4.44 12.46
C PHE A 45 -10.95 -3.78 12.13
N LEU A 46 -11.77 -4.43 11.30
CA LEU A 46 -13.03 -3.87 10.81
C LEU A 46 -14.02 -3.45 11.91
N PRO A 47 -14.25 -4.23 13.00
CA PRO A 47 -15.19 -3.82 14.05
C PRO A 47 -14.82 -2.48 14.71
N ARG A 48 -13.53 -2.24 14.92
CA ARG A 48 -13.04 -0.98 15.49
C ARG A 48 -13.25 0.17 14.51
N LEU A 49 -13.02 -0.03 13.21
CA LEU A 49 -13.30 0.98 12.20
C LEU A 49 -14.80 1.33 12.12
N VAL A 50 -15.67 0.32 12.16
CA VAL A 50 -17.13 0.54 12.15
C VAL A 50 -17.56 1.34 13.38
N ALA A 51 -17.00 1.05 14.55
CA ALA A 51 -17.29 1.81 15.77
C ALA A 51 -16.85 3.30 15.69
N LEU A 52 -15.87 3.63 14.85
CA LEU A 52 -15.44 5.01 14.58
C LEU A 52 -16.35 5.74 13.58
N TYR A 53 -17.27 5.05 12.90
CA TYR A 53 -18.14 5.61 11.87
C TYR A 53 -19.63 5.35 12.17
N PRO A 54 -20.29 6.20 12.97
CA PRO A 54 -21.72 6.08 13.25
C PRO A 54 -22.63 6.55 12.10
N GLY A 55 -22.09 6.91 10.92
CA GLY A 55 -22.85 7.52 9.82
C GLY A 55 -22.47 7.02 8.41
N PRO A 56 -23.14 7.51 7.35
CA PRO A 56 -23.04 6.97 5.99
C PRO A 56 -21.69 7.24 5.28
N GLY A 57 -20.77 7.98 5.92
CA GLY A 57 -19.46 8.33 5.36
C GLY A 57 -18.47 7.16 5.28
N LEU A 58 -18.78 6.01 5.89
CA LEU A 58 -17.85 4.88 5.93
C LEU A 58 -17.48 4.35 4.54
N LEU A 59 -18.46 4.21 3.64
CA LEU A 59 -18.22 3.65 2.31
C LEU A 59 -17.29 4.52 1.44
N PRO A 60 -17.58 5.82 1.18
CA PRO A 60 -16.66 6.64 0.40
C PRO A 60 -15.27 6.73 1.06
N HIS A 61 -15.21 6.70 2.39
CA HIS A 61 -13.94 6.70 3.12
C HIS A 61 -13.13 5.40 2.92
N LEU A 62 -13.79 4.23 2.96
CA LEU A 62 -13.16 2.96 2.62
C LEU A 62 -12.65 2.97 1.17
N ILE A 63 -13.45 3.47 0.22
CA ILE A 63 -13.05 3.51 -1.20
C ILE A 63 -11.81 4.39 -1.40
N VAL A 64 -11.79 5.59 -0.82
CA VAL A 64 -10.63 6.49 -0.93
C VAL A 64 -9.36 5.83 -0.37
N ASN A 65 -9.44 5.27 0.84
CA ASN A 65 -8.30 4.61 1.47
C ASN A 65 -7.86 3.33 0.71
N GLY A 66 -8.81 2.57 0.16
CA GLY A 66 -8.50 1.43 -0.71
C GLY A 66 -7.86 1.82 -2.04
N CYS A 67 -8.10 3.03 -2.53
CA CYS A 67 -7.41 3.58 -3.69
C CYS A 67 -5.98 4.05 -3.39
N MET A 68 -5.58 4.16 -2.12
CA MET A 68 -4.23 4.55 -1.71
C MET A 68 -3.19 3.42 -1.89
N PHE A 69 -3.29 2.65 -2.98
CA PHE A 69 -2.33 1.60 -3.35
C PHE A 69 -0.87 2.09 -3.40
N TRP A 70 -0.67 3.37 -3.72
CA TRP A 70 0.67 3.95 -3.78
C TRP A 70 1.44 3.77 -2.47
N GLU A 71 0.78 3.82 -1.33
CA GLU A 71 1.44 3.79 -0.03
C GLU A 71 1.99 2.40 0.32
N PRO A 72 1.22 1.30 0.26
CA PRO A 72 1.76 -0.02 0.53
C PRO A 72 2.80 -0.43 -0.52
N PHE A 73 2.60 -0.03 -1.78
CA PHE A 73 3.58 -0.29 -2.85
C PHE A 73 4.89 0.48 -2.63
N PHE A 74 4.81 1.78 -2.37
CA PHE A 74 5.98 2.64 -2.16
C PHE A 74 6.73 2.27 -0.88
N VAL A 75 6.03 2.15 0.24
CA VAL A 75 6.64 1.99 1.55
C VAL A 75 7.19 0.58 1.74
N PHE A 76 6.42 -0.47 1.42
CA PHE A 76 6.84 -1.86 1.67
C PHE A 76 7.36 -2.54 0.41
N GLY A 77 6.73 -2.34 -0.74
CA GLY A 77 7.20 -2.91 -1.99
C GLY A 77 8.52 -2.30 -2.46
N TRP A 78 8.71 -0.99 -2.31
CA TRP A 78 9.90 -0.31 -2.82
C TRP A 78 10.89 0.11 -1.72
N LEU A 79 10.48 0.95 -0.76
CA LEU A 79 11.41 1.51 0.23
C LEU A 79 12.00 0.45 1.15
N LEU A 80 11.14 -0.38 1.77
CA LEU A 80 11.59 -1.45 2.68
C LEU A 80 12.60 -2.37 2.01
N LEU A 81 12.33 -2.81 0.78
CA LEU A 81 13.18 -3.76 0.07
C LEU A 81 14.41 -3.11 -0.57
N SER A 82 14.35 -1.81 -0.91
CA SER A 82 15.46 -1.13 -1.63
C SER A 82 16.44 -0.46 -0.71
N PHE A 83 15.99 -0.13 0.50
CA PHE A 83 16.73 0.72 1.41
C PHE A 83 16.56 0.20 2.85
N ASP A 84 17.19 -0.94 3.15
CA ASP A 84 17.19 -1.61 4.46
C ASP A 84 17.49 -0.65 5.64
N ARG A 85 18.22 0.45 5.40
CA ARG A 85 18.62 1.44 6.43
C ARG A 85 17.71 2.67 6.54
N ALA A 86 16.78 2.88 5.61
CA ALA A 86 15.93 4.09 5.57
C ALA A 86 14.47 3.82 5.94
N PHE A 87 14.10 2.54 6.14
CA PHE A 87 12.74 2.18 6.52
C PHE A 87 12.37 2.79 7.88
N GLY A 88 11.22 3.47 7.93
CA GLY A 88 10.72 4.15 9.12
C GLY A 88 11.12 5.62 9.27
N ALA A 89 12.10 6.13 8.50
CA ALA A 89 12.50 7.54 8.57
C ALA A 89 11.56 8.50 7.79
N TYR A 90 10.69 7.98 6.92
CA TYR A 90 9.87 8.80 6.01
C TYR A 90 8.78 9.64 6.71
N HIS A 91 8.48 9.36 7.99
CA HIS A 91 7.56 10.17 8.79
C HIS A 91 8.25 11.30 9.58
N ILE A 92 9.59 11.34 9.59
CA ILE A 92 10.32 12.42 10.24
C ILE A 92 10.05 13.73 9.48
N GLY A 93 9.58 14.75 10.19
CA GLY A 93 9.22 16.05 9.63
C GLY A 93 7.81 16.15 9.03
N THR A 94 7.04 15.05 8.98
CA THR A 94 5.64 15.07 8.52
C THR A 94 4.61 14.86 9.64
N TYR A 95 5.05 14.40 10.81
CA TYR A 95 4.20 14.18 11.98
C TYR A 95 4.80 14.79 13.27
N PRO A 96 3.96 15.17 14.25
CA PRO A 96 4.43 15.52 15.60
C PRO A 96 5.22 14.36 16.22
N ALA A 97 6.21 14.68 17.06
CA ALA A 97 7.11 13.70 17.67
C ALA A 97 6.37 12.52 18.34
N GLY A 98 5.27 12.80 19.06
CA GLY A 98 4.45 11.75 19.70
C GLY A 98 3.73 10.81 18.72
N GLY A 99 3.42 11.28 17.50
CA GLY A 99 2.82 10.45 16.45
C GLY A 99 3.84 9.60 15.69
N ILE A 100 5.11 10.04 15.62
CA ILE A 100 6.18 9.34 14.88
C ILE A 100 6.44 7.95 15.48
N LEU A 101 6.50 7.81 16.81
CA LEU A 101 6.75 6.52 17.45
C LEU A 101 5.65 5.49 17.12
N MET A 102 4.39 5.90 17.18
CA MET A 102 3.26 5.03 16.83
C MET A 102 3.32 4.62 15.35
N LEU A 103 3.61 5.57 14.45
CA LEU A 103 3.74 5.28 13.02
C LEU A 103 4.94 4.36 12.71
N LEU A 104 6.05 4.52 13.44
CA LEU A 104 7.19 3.62 13.34
C LEU A 104 6.80 2.18 13.75
N ILE A 105 6.10 2.03 14.88
CA ILE A 105 5.62 0.72 15.35
C ILE A 105 4.67 0.09 14.32
N VAL A 106 3.70 0.86 13.81
CA VAL A 106 2.76 0.40 12.77
C VAL A 106 3.51 0.03 11.48
N GLY A 107 4.51 0.82 11.10
CA GLY A 107 5.38 0.55 9.96
C GLY A 107 6.16 -0.76 10.12
N ILE A 108 6.76 -1.00 11.28
CA ILE A 108 7.48 -2.25 11.58
C ILE A 108 6.52 -3.45 11.53
N ILE A 109 5.37 -3.37 12.19
CA ILE A 109 4.37 -4.46 12.17
C ILE A 109 3.91 -4.74 10.74
N SER A 110 3.60 -3.70 9.97
CA SER A 110 3.18 -3.84 8.57
C SER A 110 4.31 -4.40 7.69
N GLY A 111 5.56 -4.03 7.96
CA GLY A 111 6.75 -4.58 7.31
C GLY A 111 6.94 -6.07 7.63
N CYS A 112 6.74 -6.48 8.88
CA CYS A 112 6.75 -7.90 9.28
C CYS A 112 5.63 -8.69 8.59
N ILE A 113 4.41 -8.15 8.54
CA ILE A 113 3.28 -8.75 7.83
C ILE A 113 3.61 -8.90 6.35
N PHE A 114 4.12 -7.84 5.71
CA PHE A 114 4.54 -7.90 4.32
C PHE A 114 5.61 -8.97 4.09
N GLY A 115 6.68 -8.96 4.91
CA GLY A 115 7.80 -9.90 4.81
C GLY A 115 7.40 -11.38 4.98
N ALA A 116 6.26 -11.67 5.63
CA ALA A 116 5.78 -13.05 5.75
C ALA A 116 5.47 -13.70 4.39
N THR A 117 5.05 -12.91 3.39
CA THR A 117 4.75 -13.42 2.05
C THR A 117 5.50 -12.72 0.93
N SER A 118 6.08 -11.54 1.21
CA SER A 118 6.67 -10.61 0.24
C SER A 118 5.75 -10.38 -0.96
N HIS A 119 4.46 -10.27 -0.69
CA HIS A 119 3.42 -10.14 -1.71
C HIS A 119 2.49 -8.99 -1.34
N ILE A 120 2.24 -8.08 -2.27
CA ILE A 120 1.48 -6.86 -1.98
C ILE A 120 0.05 -7.15 -1.49
N LEU A 121 -0.53 -8.28 -1.93
CA LEU A 121 -1.88 -8.73 -1.54
C LEU A 121 -2.10 -8.97 -0.04
N ILE A 122 -1.04 -9.17 0.75
CA ILE A 122 -1.19 -9.30 2.20
C ILE A 122 -1.51 -7.96 2.87
N LEU A 123 -1.15 -6.84 2.22
CA LEU A 123 -1.47 -5.49 2.68
C LEU A 123 -2.63 -4.90 1.88
N TRP A 124 -2.52 -4.83 0.55
CA TRP A 124 -3.52 -4.22 -0.31
C TRP A 124 -4.28 -5.29 -1.13
N PRO A 125 -5.61 -5.32 -1.17
CA PRO A 125 -6.47 -4.17 -0.89
C PRO A 125 -7.00 -4.12 0.54
N PHE A 126 -7.10 -5.23 1.25
CA PHE A 126 -7.97 -5.28 2.45
C PHE A 126 -7.36 -4.63 3.70
N VAL A 127 -6.18 -5.08 4.13
CA VAL A 127 -5.56 -4.59 5.38
C VAL A 127 -5.33 -3.10 5.30
N TRP A 128 -4.74 -2.63 4.19
CA TRP A 128 -4.43 -1.22 3.98
C TRP A 128 -5.69 -0.36 3.94
N THR A 129 -6.76 -0.84 3.28
CA THR A 129 -8.04 -0.12 3.25
C THR A 129 -8.56 0.13 4.67
N VAL A 130 -8.61 -0.94 5.50
CA VAL A 130 -9.19 -0.85 6.84
C VAL A 130 -8.27 -0.08 7.80
N SER A 131 -6.96 -0.36 7.78
CA SER A 131 -6.00 0.29 8.69
C SER A 131 -5.80 1.77 8.34
N SER A 132 -5.71 2.12 7.06
CA SER A 132 -5.59 3.51 6.62
C SER A 132 -6.88 4.29 6.86
N ALA A 133 -8.05 3.69 6.61
CA ALA A 133 -9.34 4.29 6.99
C ALA A 133 -9.44 4.54 8.50
N MET A 134 -8.99 3.61 9.33
CA MET A 134 -8.96 3.81 10.77
C MET A 134 -8.00 4.95 11.16
N GLY A 135 -6.80 4.97 10.59
CA GLY A 135 -5.80 6.01 10.87
C GLY A 135 -6.22 7.41 10.44
N THR A 136 -6.88 7.54 9.28
CA THR A 136 -7.40 8.81 8.77
C THR A 136 -8.63 9.26 9.55
N ALA A 137 -9.53 8.35 9.92
CA ALA A 137 -10.69 8.65 10.76
C ALA A 137 -10.30 9.10 12.18
N MET A 138 -9.33 8.44 12.81
CA MET A 138 -8.80 8.84 14.14
C MET A 138 -8.19 10.26 14.13
N ARG A 139 -7.85 10.78 12.94
CA ARG A 139 -7.32 12.14 12.74
C ARG A 139 -8.41 13.13 12.30
N GLY A 140 -9.67 12.72 12.31
CA GLY A 140 -10.80 13.56 11.89
C GLY A 140 -10.86 13.81 10.38
N MET A 141 -10.12 13.05 9.56
CA MET A 141 -10.27 13.12 8.11
C MET A 141 -11.55 12.41 7.70
N ILE A 142 -12.37 13.08 6.89
CA ILE A 142 -13.60 12.53 6.32
C ILE A 142 -13.48 12.64 4.81
N PHE A 143 -13.72 11.53 4.12
CA PHE A 143 -13.69 11.50 2.65
C PHE A 143 -15.12 11.27 2.15
N ASN A 144 -15.49 12.05 1.16
CA ASN A 144 -16.80 12.00 0.50
C ASN A 144 -16.67 11.43 -0.92
N TRP A 145 -17.77 11.41 -1.67
CA TRP A 145 -17.79 10.92 -3.05
C TRP A 145 -16.94 11.75 -4.02
N ASP A 146 -16.72 13.04 -3.75
CA ASP A 146 -15.84 13.87 -4.58
C ASP A 146 -14.39 13.36 -4.51
N ALA A 147 -13.93 12.99 -3.30
CA ALA A 147 -12.61 12.42 -3.10
C ALA A 147 -12.44 11.02 -3.75
N VAL A 148 -13.53 10.26 -3.88
CA VAL A 148 -13.51 8.93 -4.53
C VAL A 148 -13.07 9.03 -5.99
N GLY A 149 -13.65 9.97 -6.75
CA GLY A 149 -13.33 10.11 -8.18
C GLY A 149 -11.83 10.38 -8.42
N ILE A 150 -11.26 11.31 -7.66
CA ILE A 150 -9.83 11.63 -7.73
C ILE A 150 -8.97 10.42 -7.34
N SER A 151 -9.34 9.73 -6.26
CA SER A 151 -8.56 8.59 -5.75
C SER A 151 -8.58 7.40 -6.72
N VAL A 152 -9.72 7.12 -7.35
CA VAL A 152 -9.84 6.11 -8.41
C VAL A 152 -8.98 6.48 -9.62
N ALA A 153 -9.00 7.74 -10.06
CA ALA A 153 -8.15 8.19 -11.16
C ALA A 153 -6.66 7.99 -10.84
N ILE A 154 -6.23 8.33 -9.63
CA ILE A 154 -4.84 8.10 -9.16
C ILE A 154 -4.49 6.61 -9.17
N LEU A 155 -5.39 5.74 -8.70
CA LEU A 155 -5.19 4.28 -8.72
C LEU A 155 -5.06 3.78 -10.17
N LEU A 156 -5.95 4.19 -11.07
CA LEU A 156 -5.92 3.78 -12.47
C LEU A 156 -4.62 4.20 -13.16
N ILE A 157 -4.16 5.43 -12.97
CA ILE A 157 -2.87 5.91 -13.50
C ILE A 157 -1.71 5.06 -12.94
N SER A 158 -1.77 4.71 -11.66
CA SER A 158 -0.75 3.87 -11.02
C SER A 158 -0.71 2.45 -11.61
N LEU A 159 -1.87 1.83 -11.82
CA LEU A 159 -1.99 0.51 -12.44
C LEU A 159 -1.56 0.53 -13.92
N LEU A 160 -1.88 1.61 -14.64
CA LEU A 160 -1.42 1.80 -16.02
C LEU A 160 0.10 1.91 -16.11
N ALA A 161 0.75 2.61 -15.18
CA ALA A 161 2.22 2.69 -15.14
C ALA A 161 2.87 1.32 -14.91
N ILE A 162 2.30 0.50 -14.02
CA ILE A 162 2.74 -0.88 -13.78
C ILE A 162 2.51 -1.74 -15.04
N GLY A 163 1.30 -1.69 -15.60
CA GLY A 163 0.90 -2.48 -16.77
C GLY A 163 1.73 -2.14 -18.02
N TYR A 164 2.01 -0.86 -18.25
CA TYR A 164 2.91 -0.42 -19.32
C TYR A 164 4.31 -1.01 -19.16
N THR A 165 4.84 -0.98 -17.93
CA THR A 165 6.16 -1.55 -17.63
C THR A 165 6.22 -3.06 -17.87
N LEU A 166 5.17 -3.79 -17.48
CA LEU A 166 5.06 -5.22 -17.78
C LEU A 166 5.05 -5.51 -19.29
N LYS A 167 4.34 -4.70 -20.06
CA LYS A 167 4.24 -4.87 -21.52
C LYS A 167 5.57 -4.62 -22.22
N VAL A 168 6.31 -3.59 -21.81
CA VAL A 168 7.57 -3.20 -22.45
C VAL A 168 8.75 -4.05 -21.98
N ASN A 169 8.65 -4.71 -20.81
CA ASN A 169 9.72 -5.52 -20.22
C ASN A 169 9.23 -6.92 -19.75
N PRO A 170 8.68 -7.76 -20.64
CA PRO A 170 8.05 -9.03 -20.27
C PRO A 170 9.05 -10.05 -19.68
N GLY A 171 10.32 -10.03 -20.08
CA GLY A 171 11.36 -10.91 -19.54
C GLY A 171 11.72 -10.67 -18.06
N ARG A 172 11.14 -9.65 -17.44
CA ARG A 172 11.36 -9.26 -16.03
C ARG A 172 10.10 -9.40 -15.18
N SER A 173 9.12 -10.21 -15.59
CA SER A 173 7.89 -10.44 -14.79
C SER A 173 8.01 -11.57 -13.75
N SER A 174 9.06 -12.38 -13.78
CA SER A 174 9.23 -13.54 -12.91
C SER A 174 10.70 -13.79 -12.62
N ALA A 175 11.08 -13.82 -11.34
CA ALA A 175 12.34 -14.44 -10.92
C ALA A 175 12.28 -15.95 -11.23
N PRO A 176 13.41 -16.61 -11.57
CA PRO A 176 13.45 -18.06 -11.67
C PRO A 176 12.99 -18.69 -10.34
N ALA A 177 12.18 -19.75 -10.47
CA ALA A 177 11.58 -20.48 -9.36
C ALA A 177 12.61 -21.08 -8.41
#